data_AF-A0A7Y3LKE7-F1
#
_entry.id   AF-A0A7Y3LKE7-F1
#
_cell.length_a   1.000
_cell.length_b   1.000
_cell.length_c   1.000
_cell.angle_alpha   90.00
_cell.angle_beta   90.00
_cell.angle_gamma   90.00
#
_symmetry.space_group_name_H-M   'P 1'
#
loop_
_entity.id
_entity.type
_entity.pdbx_description
1 polymer ?
#
loop_
_entity_poly.entity_id
_entity_poly.type
_entity_poly.pdbx_seq_one_letter_code
_entity_poly.pdbx_strand_id
1 'polypeptide(L)'
;MIPDEVIREIRKRCDMATPGPWYFTDLDDAYAMGLLAVGTRKLQINSAQDESHRWPNFDISTLVAITLLQRPKYACIDDFWERNTWFIEHARTDIPLLLDEVEKHYRGDSASQTLSMSYLNEIDERCNYAVQGPWVFKTFRSENGDDLPVVTANSNDEDYTQWPNYDTSRVIAFTKLLEPPMIAINDGRWRENAIFIANARQDLPMLLQEVKSLRA
;
A
#
# COMPACT_ATOMS: atom_id res chain seq x y z
N MET A 1 -20.52 4.53 15.07
CA MET A 1 -19.61 5.48 15.73
C MET A 1 -18.32 4.80 16.12
N ILE A 2 -17.28 5.01 15.31
CA ILE A 2 -15.88 4.70 15.61
C ILE A 2 -15.40 5.57 16.79
N PRO A 3 -14.71 5.01 17.81
CA PRO A 3 -14.16 5.79 18.92
C PRO A 3 -13.10 6.83 18.49
N ASP A 4 -13.05 7.98 19.17
CA ASP A 4 -12.09 9.07 18.88
C ASP A 4 -10.62 8.60 18.93
N GLU A 5 -10.28 7.69 19.83
CA GLU A 5 -8.94 7.13 19.93
C GLU A 5 -8.55 6.36 18.65
N VAL A 6 -9.49 5.61 18.07
CA VAL A 6 -9.28 4.88 16.83
C VAL A 6 -9.07 5.85 15.67
N ILE A 7 -9.90 6.91 15.57
CA ILE A 7 -9.73 7.97 14.56
C ILE A 7 -8.35 8.63 14.66
N ARG A 8 -7.91 8.98 15.89
CA ARG A 8 -6.59 9.56 16.13
C ARG A 8 -5.45 8.63 15.69
N GLU A 9 -5.55 7.33 15.98
CA GLU A 9 -4.50 6.38 15.60
C GLU A 9 -4.44 6.15 14.08
N ILE A 10 -5.57 6.14 13.37
CA ILE A 10 -5.57 6.09 11.90
C ILE A 10 -4.90 7.35 11.34
N ARG A 11 -5.29 8.53 11.83
CA ARG A 11 -4.71 9.82 11.37
C ARG A 11 -3.20 9.87 11.60
N LYS A 12 -2.74 9.43 12.78
CA LYS A 12 -1.31 9.29 13.09
C LYS A 12 -0.58 8.39 12.09
N ARG A 13 -1.15 7.25 11.69
CA ARG A 13 -0.56 6.40 10.63
C ARG A 13 -0.47 7.13 9.30
N CYS A 14 -1.49 7.90 8.91
CA CYS A 14 -1.46 8.73 7.71
C CYS A 14 -0.34 9.78 7.74
N ASP A 15 -0.13 10.44 8.89
CA ASP A 15 0.88 11.49 9.05
C ASP A 15 2.31 10.94 9.06
N MET A 16 2.49 9.72 9.59
CA MET A 16 3.76 9.02 9.64
C MET A 16 4.17 8.42 8.29
N ALA A 17 3.22 7.92 7.49
CA ALA A 17 3.51 7.36 6.17
C ALA A 17 4.02 8.41 5.17
N THR A 18 4.63 7.98 4.07
CA THR A 18 4.99 8.86 2.94
C THR A 18 3.73 9.62 2.48
N PRO A 19 3.79 10.96 2.34
CA PRO A 19 2.66 11.74 1.86
C PRO A 19 2.13 11.25 0.50
N GLY A 20 0.81 11.30 0.33
CA GLY A 20 0.17 11.03 -0.97
C GLY A 20 0.16 12.26 -1.89
N PRO A 21 -0.43 12.15 -3.09
CA PRO A 21 -0.97 10.92 -3.66
C PRO A 21 0.13 9.91 -4.02
N TRP A 22 -0.25 8.63 -4.04
CA TRP A 22 0.59 7.57 -4.58
C TRP A 22 0.07 7.17 -5.96
N TYR A 23 0.92 6.54 -6.76
CA TYR A 23 0.64 6.21 -8.15
C TYR A 23 1.08 4.79 -8.49
N PHE A 24 0.25 4.10 -9.25
CA PHE A 24 0.56 2.81 -9.83
C PHE A 24 1.75 2.92 -10.79
N THR A 25 2.65 1.95 -10.68
CA THR A 25 3.82 1.76 -11.52
C THR A 25 3.77 0.35 -12.08
N ASP A 26 3.48 0.25 -13.37
CA ASP A 26 3.54 -0.99 -14.13
C ASP A 26 4.85 -1.06 -14.89
N LEU A 27 5.73 -1.94 -14.43
CA LEU A 27 6.97 -2.30 -15.11
C LEU A 27 7.01 -3.83 -15.28
N ASP A 28 5.89 -4.42 -15.69
CA ASP A 28 5.76 -5.86 -15.96
C ASP A 28 6.43 -6.27 -17.29
N ASP A 29 7.72 -5.98 -17.42
CA ASP A 29 8.53 -6.44 -18.54
C ASP A 29 9.78 -7.20 -18.07
N ALA A 30 10.43 -7.88 -19.03
CA ALA A 30 11.63 -8.66 -18.74
C ALA A 30 12.83 -7.78 -18.32
N TYR A 31 12.84 -6.50 -18.69
CA TYR A 31 13.89 -5.53 -18.37
C TYR A 31 13.70 -4.89 -16.98
N ALA A 32 12.51 -4.95 -16.42
CA ALA A 32 12.18 -4.50 -15.07
C ALA A 32 11.76 -5.66 -14.14
N MET A 33 12.03 -6.90 -14.56
CA MET A 33 11.90 -8.12 -13.75
C MET A 33 10.46 -8.47 -13.35
N GLY A 34 9.47 -8.05 -14.13
CA GLY A 34 8.06 -8.26 -13.83
C GLY A 34 7.65 -7.50 -12.57
N LEU A 35 8.00 -6.22 -12.47
CA LEU A 35 7.81 -5.39 -11.28
C LEU A 35 6.49 -4.64 -11.35
N LEU A 36 5.70 -4.76 -10.28
CA LEU A 36 4.60 -3.83 -10.01
C LEU A 36 4.84 -3.13 -8.70
N ALA A 37 4.60 -1.82 -8.70
CA ALA A 37 4.89 -0.98 -7.56
C ALA A 37 3.89 0.17 -7.42
N VAL A 38 3.99 0.82 -6.27
CA VAL A 38 3.34 2.08 -5.96
C VAL A 38 4.45 3.08 -5.65
N GLY A 39 4.38 4.28 -6.23
CA GLY A 39 5.37 5.33 -6.04
C GLY A 39 4.76 6.71 -5.81
N THR A 40 5.60 7.68 -5.47
CA THR A 40 5.21 9.10 -5.24
C THR A 40 5.12 9.93 -6.52
N ARG A 41 5.47 9.35 -7.67
CA ARG A 41 5.40 9.99 -8.98
C ARG A 41 4.77 9.05 -9.98
N LYS A 42 4.02 9.62 -10.92
CA LYS A 42 3.62 8.88 -12.12
C LYS A 42 4.86 8.66 -12.98
N LEU A 43 5.16 7.42 -13.33
CA LEU A 43 6.14 7.14 -14.37
C LEU A 43 5.54 7.54 -15.71
N GLN A 44 6.23 8.42 -16.41
CA GLN A 44 5.87 8.84 -17.76
C GLN A 44 6.78 8.10 -18.74
N ILE A 45 6.27 7.02 -19.33
CA ILE A 45 6.98 6.33 -20.42
C ILE A 45 6.67 7.09 -21.70
N ASN A 46 7.60 7.97 -22.11
CA ASN A 46 7.37 8.88 -23.23
C ASN A 46 7.57 8.18 -24.60
N SER A 47 8.29 7.06 -24.64
CA SER A 47 8.46 6.23 -25.83
C SER A 47 9.00 4.84 -25.47
N ALA A 48 8.89 3.87 -26.39
CA ALA A 48 9.50 2.55 -26.24
C ALA A 48 11.04 2.55 -26.17
N GLN A 49 11.67 3.69 -26.50
CA GLN A 49 13.12 3.91 -26.48
C GLN A 49 13.59 4.56 -25.18
N ASP A 50 12.67 5.00 -24.32
CA ASP A 50 13.01 5.55 -23.02
C ASP A 50 13.57 4.42 -22.15
N GLU A 51 14.84 4.48 -21.76
CA GLU A 51 15.43 3.42 -20.92
C GLU A 51 15.32 3.73 -19.43
N SER A 52 14.79 4.90 -19.06
CA SER A 52 14.70 5.35 -17.67
C SER A 52 13.68 4.58 -16.84
N HIS A 53 12.83 3.76 -17.45
CA HIS A 53 11.90 2.87 -16.74
C HIS A 53 12.41 1.42 -16.62
N ARG A 54 13.58 1.12 -17.18
CA ARG A 54 14.18 -0.23 -17.15
C ARG A 54 15.12 -0.36 -15.97
N TRP A 55 15.27 -1.56 -15.42
CA TRP A 55 16.32 -1.82 -14.43
C TRP A 55 17.70 -1.74 -15.10
N PRO A 56 18.72 -1.13 -14.47
CA PRO A 56 18.74 -0.49 -13.14
C PRO A 56 18.48 1.03 -13.16
N ASN A 57 17.93 1.57 -14.25
CA ASN A 57 17.89 3.02 -14.51
C ASN A 57 16.66 3.73 -13.93
N PHE A 58 15.61 3.01 -13.53
CA PHE A 58 14.44 3.65 -12.91
C PHE A 58 14.72 4.14 -11.49
N ASP A 59 14.08 5.25 -11.15
CA ASP A 59 14.29 5.94 -9.88
C ASP A 59 13.58 5.21 -8.72
N ILE A 60 14.24 4.17 -8.20
CA ILE A 60 13.82 3.37 -7.03
C ILE A 60 13.54 4.22 -5.80
N SER A 61 14.08 5.45 -5.76
CA SER A 61 13.97 6.36 -4.64
C SER A 61 12.61 7.04 -4.51
N THR A 62 11.74 6.82 -5.51
CA THR A 62 10.35 7.28 -5.54
C THR A 62 9.35 6.19 -5.21
N LEU A 63 9.78 4.93 -5.16
CA LEU A 63 8.90 3.77 -4.92
C LEU A 63 8.60 3.63 -3.42
N VAL A 64 7.32 3.50 -3.10
CA VAL A 64 6.77 3.36 -1.74
C VAL A 64 6.56 1.89 -1.37
N ALA A 65 6.09 1.08 -2.33
CA ALA A 65 5.89 -0.34 -2.14
C ALA A 65 6.04 -1.13 -3.45
N ILE A 66 6.60 -2.33 -3.39
CA ILE A 66 6.62 -3.32 -4.46
C ILE A 66 5.59 -4.39 -4.13
N THR A 67 4.64 -4.64 -5.02
CA THR A 67 3.52 -5.59 -4.87
C THR A 67 3.69 -6.83 -5.76
N LEU A 68 4.50 -6.73 -6.81
CA LEU A 68 4.98 -7.85 -7.61
C LEU A 68 6.47 -7.67 -7.90
N LEU A 69 7.24 -8.73 -7.73
CA LEU A 69 8.56 -8.84 -8.33
C LEU A 69 8.79 -10.32 -8.64
N GLN A 70 8.83 -10.68 -9.92
CA GLN A 70 8.83 -12.07 -10.37
C GLN A 70 10.24 -12.67 -10.49
N ARG A 71 11.27 -11.85 -10.70
CA ARG A 71 12.64 -12.33 -10.97
C ARG A 71 13.70 -11.52 -10.20
N PRO A 72 14.17 -11.96 -9.03
CA PRO A 72 13.73 -13.12 -8.26
C PRO A 72 12.29 -12.96 -7.75
N LYS A 73 11.65 -14.05 -7.33
CA LYS A 73 10.31 -13.95 -6.73
C LYS A 73 10.42 -13.35 -5.33
N TYR A 74 9.85 -12.16 -5.12
CA TYR A 74 9.79 -11.53 -3.80
C TYR A 74 8.36 -11.39 -3.30
N ALA A 75 7.53 -10.65 -4.04
CA ALA A 75 6.10 -10.51 -3.79
C ALA A 75 5.39 -11.16 -4.97
N CYS A 76 4.71 -12.29 -4.75
CA CYS A 76 4.08 -13.08 -5.81
C CYS A 76 2.80 -13.74 -5.28
N ILE A 77 1.93 -12.98 -4.62
CA ILE A 77 0.65 -13.51 -4.16
C ILE A 77 -0.28 -13.80 -5.35
N ASP A 78 -0.71 -15.06 -5.46
CA ASP A 78 -1.36 -15.66 -6.63
C ASP A 78 -2.47 -14.78 -7.25
N ASP A 79 -2.17 -14.14 -8.38
CA ASP A 79 -3.09 -13.33 -9.21
C ASP A 79 -3.74 -12.12 -8.52
N PHE A 80 -3.26 -11.72 -7.34
CA PHE A 80 -3.80 -10.56 -6.62
C PHE A 80 -2.91 -9.31 -6.67
N TRP A 81 -1.72 -9.39 -7.26
CA TRP A 81 -0.76 -8.29 -7.25
C TRP A 81 -1.34 -6.98 -7.81
N GLU A 82 -2.00 -6.99 -8.96
CA GLU A 82 -2.60 -5.79 -9.58
C GLU A 82 -3.66 -5.18 -8.66
N ARG A 83 -4.51 -6.04 -8.08
CA ARG A 83 -5.61 -5.62 -7.20
C ARG A 83 -5.10 -5.02 -5.89
N ASN A 84 -4.06 -5.63 -5.32
CA ASN A 84 -3.38 -5.09 -4.14
C ASN A 84 -2.69 -3.76 -4.47
N THR A 85 -2.08 -3.65 -5.64
CA THR A 85 -1.41 -2.41 -6.08
C THR A 85 -2.41 -1.28 -6.22
N TRP A 86 -3.55 -1.55 -6.88
CA TRP A 86 -4.64 -0.60 -7.05
C TRP A 86 -5.23 -0.15 -5.70
N PHE A 87 -5.41 -1.07 -4.76
CA PHE A 87 -5.84 -0.74 -3.40
C PHE A 87 -4.83 0.16 -2.67
N ILE A 88 -3.55 -0.21 -2.69
CA ILE A 88 -2.47 0.52 -1.99
C ILE A 88 -2.29 1.93 -2.56
N GLU A 89 -2.30 2.07 -3.88
CA GLU A 89 -2.24 3.36 -4.58
C GLU A 89 -3.29 4.34 -4.05
N HIS A 90 -4.53 3.89 -3.93
CA HIS A 90 -5.66 4.74 -3.57
C HIS A 90 -5.80 4.94 -2.07
N ALA A 91 -5.32 4.00 -1.24
CA ALA A 91 -5.44 4.07 0.21
C ALA A 91 -4.90 5.38 0.80
N ARG A 92 -3.81 5.92 0.23
CA ARG A 92 -3.21 7.18 0.73
C ARG A 92 -4.04 8.42 0.41
N THR A 93 -5.00 8.33 -0.50
CA THR A 93 -5.97 9.39 -0.81
C THR A 93 -7.31 9.12 -0.11
N ASP A 94 -7.79 7.88 -0.16
CA ASP A 94 -9.11 7.49 0.34
C ASP A 94 -9.21 7.61 1.87
N ILE A 95 -8.22 7.14 2.62
CA ILE A 95 -8.27 7.15 4.10
C ILE A 95 -8.37 8.59 4.65
N PRO A 96 -7.51 9.55 4.27
CA PRO A 96 -7.65 10.93 4.72
C PRO A 96 -9.01 11.54 4.38
N LEU A 97 -9.51 11.30 3.17
CA LEU A 97 -10.82 11.83 2.75
C LEU A 97 -11.96 11.25 3.60
N LEU A 98 -11.94 9.95 3.87
CA LEU A 98 -12.95 9.31 4.72
C LEU A 98 -12.83 9.77 6.18
N LEU A 99 -11.62 9.94 6.71
CA LEU A 99 -11.42 10.49 8.06
C LEU A 99 -12.03 11.89 8.20
N ASP A 100 -11.79 12.76 7.22
CA ASP A 100 -12.31 14.11 7.23
C ASP A 100 -13.84 14.12 7.12
N GLU A 101 -14.45 13.23 6.34
CA GLU A 101 -15.90 13.06 6.29
C GLU A 101 -16.49 12.58 7.62
N VAL A 102 -15.90 11.56 8.26
CA VAL A 102 -16.35 11.08 9.59
C VAL A 102 -16.29 12.20 10.62
N GLU A 103 -15.17 12.94 10.68
CA GLU A 103 -15.00 14.02 11.65
C GLU A 103 -15.98 15.18 11.43
N LYS A 104 -16.26 15.57 10.18
CA LYS A 104 -17.28 16.60 9.89
C LYS A 104 -18.65 16.19 10.41
N HIS A 105 -19.06 14.95 10.14
CA HIS A 105 -20.34 14.42 10.61
C HIS A 105 -20.40 14.38 12.15
N TYR A 106 -19.32 13.97 12.83
CA TYR A 106 -19.26 13.98 14.29
C TYR A 106 -19.33 15.38 14.90
N ARG A 107 -18.87 16.41 14.18
CA ARG A 107 -18.99 17.83 14.60
C ARG A 107 -20.37 18.43 14.33
N GLY A 108 -21.23 17.72 13.58
CA GLY A 108 -22.56 18.21 13.19
C GLY A 108 -22.55 19.08 11.92
N ASP A 109 -21.47 19.06 11.14
CA ASP A 109 -21.31 19.86 9.91
C ASP A 109 -22.00 19.20 8.69
N SER A 110 -23.28 18.82 8.84
CA SER A 110 -24.03 18.03 7.86
C SER A 110 -24.27 18.72 6.50
N ALA A 111 -23.92 20.00 6.37
CA ALA A 111 -24.13 20.79 5.15
C ALA A 111 -23.03 20.61 4.09
N SER A 112 -21.95 19.89 4.39
CA SER A 112 -20.79 19.70 3.49
C SER A 112 -20.59 18.22 3.14
N GLN A 113 -21.51 17.66 2.35
CA GLN A 113 -21.25 16.36 1.71
C GLN A 113 -20.16 16.55 0.65
N THR A 114 -18.96 16.00 0.89
CA THR A 114 -17.83 16.22 -0.03
C THR A 114 -17.63 15.04 -0.98
N LEU A 115 -17.84 13.80 -0.49
CA LEU A 115 -17.67 12.60 -1.31
C LEU A 115 -19.00 12.14 -1.91
N SER A 116 -19.03 11.87 -3.22
CA SER A 116 -20.22 11.34 -3.89
C SER A 116 -20.45 9.86 -3.55
N MET A 117 -21.69 9.37 -3.68
CA MET A 117 -21.98 7.94 -3.47
C MET A 117 -21.25 7.06 -4.50
N SER A 118 -21.04 7.56 -5.72
CA SER A 118 -20.22 6.88 -6.73
C SER A 118 -18.79 6.66 -6.23
N TYR A 119 -18.17 7.70 -5.67
CA TYR A 119 -16.81 7.60 -5.13
C TYR A 119 -16.74 6.60 -3.97
N LEU A 120 -17.72 6.62 -3.05
CA LEU A 120 -17.79 5.63 -1.97
C LEU A 120 -17.94 4.19 -2.48
N ASN A 121 -18.63 3.98 -3.61
CA ASN A 121 -18.75 2.65 -4.23
C ASN A 121 -17.45 2.21 -4.90
N GLU A 122 -16.70 3.13 -5.51
CA GLU A 122 -15.36 2.82 -6.06
C GLU A 122 -14.37 2.43 -4.95
N ILE A 123 -14.43 3.11 -3.79
CA ILE A 123 -13.67 2.71 -2.60
C ILE A 123 -14.06 1.28 -2.15
N ASP A 124 -15.36 0.98 -2.12
CA ASP A 124 -15.88 -0.35 -1.77
C ASP A 124 -15.37 -1.43 -2.72
N GLU A 125 -15.38 -1.16 -4.03
CA GLU A 125 -14.86 -2.06 -5.06
C GLU A 125 -13.38 -2.38 -4.82
N ARG A 126 -12.55 -1.36 -4.57
CA ARG A 126 -11.13 -1.56 -4.22
C ARG A 126 -10.95 -2.45 -3.00
N CYS A 127 -11.77 -2.26 -1.95
CA CYS A 127 -11.73 -3.10 -0.74
C CYS A 127 -12.03 -4.57 -1.04
N ASN A 128 -12.99 -4.82 -1.92
CA ASN A 128 -13.47 -6.17 -2.23
C ASN A 128 -12.54 -6.90 -3.20
N TYR A 129 -11.82 -6.18 -4.05
CA TYR A 129 -10.93 -6.75 -5.06
C TYR A 129 -9.57 -7.17 -4.51
N ALA A 130 -9.02 -6.43 -3.53
CA ALA A 130 -7.74 -6.76 -2.91
C ALA A 130 -7.82 -8.05 -2.07
N VAL A 131 -6.65 -8.63 -1.75
CA VAL A 131 -6.57 -9.79 -0.85
C VAL A 131 -7.31 -9.49 0.45
N GLN A 132 -8.12 -10.45 0.89
CA GLN A 132 -8.88 -10.30 2.12
C GLN A 132 -7.96 -10.14 3.33
N GLY A 133 -8.35 -9.25 4.24
CA GLY A 133 -7.59 -8.95 5.44
C GLY A 133 -7.76 -10.02 6.55
N PRO A 134 -7.08 -9.83 7.69
CA PRO A 134 -6.17 -8.73 7.97
C PRO A 134 -4.85 -8.86 7.22
N TRP A 135 -4.24 -7.72 6.89
CA TRP A 135 -2.85 -7.69 6.46
C TRP A 135 -1.97 -7.47 7.68
N VAL A 136 -0.79 -8.07 7.67
CA VAL A 136 0.12 -8.05 8.83
C VAL A 136 1.46 -7.48 8.41
N PHE A 137 1.89 -6.45 9.12
CA PHE A 137 3.25 -5.94 9.05
C PHE A 137 4.20 -6.95 9.72
N LYS A 138 5.22 -7.39 8.99
CA LYS A 138 6.34 -8.17 9.51
C LYS A 138 7.65 -7.48 9.15
N THR A 139 8.73 -7.87 9.82
CA THR A 139 10.10 -7.49 9.45
C THR A 139 10.85 -8.77 9.20
N PHE A 140 11.35 -8.95 7.97
CA PHE A 140 12.29 -10.01 7.65
C PHE A 140 13.71 -9.50 7.82
N ARG A 141 14.64 -10.39 8.15
CA ARG A 141 16.06 -10.04 8.18
C ARG A 141 16.74 -10.59 6.94
N SER A 142 17.42 -9.73 6.18
CA SER A 142 18.24 -10.13 5.04
C SER A 142 19.49 -10.91 5.49
N GLU A 143 20.21 -11.54 4.56
CA GLU A 143 21.49 -12.22 4.86
C GLU A 143 22.53 -11.27 5.47
N ASN A 144 22.51 -10.00 5.05
CA ASN A 144 23.41 -8.97 5.55
C ASN A 144 22.92 -8.29 6.84
N GLY A 145 21.81 -8.78 7.42
CA GLY A 145 21.28 -8.31 8.69
C GLY A 145 20.37 -7.08 8.59
N ASP A 146 20.03 -6.64 7.38
CA ASP A 146 19.09 -5.53 7.17
C ASP A 146 17.66 -5.95 7.48
N ASP A 147 16.93 -5.04 8.11
CA ASP A 147 15.49 -5.16 8.28
C ASP A 147 14.77 -4.84 6.96
N LEU A 148 13.97 -5.80 6.49
CA LEU A 148 13.12 -5.80 5.30
C LEU A 148 11.65 -5.74 5.74
N PRO A 149 11.01 -4.57 5.68
CA PRO A 149 9.65 -4.36 6.15
C PRO A 149 8.68 -4.82 5.06
N VAL A 150 7.82 -5.74 5.44
CA VAL A 150 6.96 -6.48 4.54
C VAL A 150 5.53 -6.49 5.06
N VAL A 151 4.59 -6.47 4.15
CA VAL A 151 3.17 -6.68 4.42
C VAL A 151 2.79 -8.03 3.88
N THR A 152 2.13 -8.84 4.71
CA THR A 152 1.73 -10.20 4.37
C THR A 152 0.23 -10.40 4.54
N ALA A 153 -0.36 -11.30 3.77
CA ALA A 153 -1.69 -11.82 4.05
C ALA A 153 -1.66 -12.60 5.37
N ASN A 154 -2.73 -12.50 6.17
CA ASN A 154 -2.81 -13.07 7.52
C ASN A 154 -2.25 -14.49 7.59
N SER A 155 -1.17 -14.67 8.34
CA SER A 155 -0.65 -15.99 8.69
C SER A 155 -0.20 -15.96 10.14
N ASN A 156 -0.85 -16.80 10.95
CA ASN A 156 -0.46 -17.11 12.33
C ASN A 156 0.90 -17.82 12.41
N ASP A 157 1.57 -18.05 11.28
CA ASP A 157 2.86 -18.72 11.22
C ASP A 157 3.95 -17.73 11.63
N GLU A 158 4.43 -17.91 12.87
CA GLU A 158 5.60 -17.22 13.43
C GLU A 158 6.92 -17.68 12.79
N ASP A 159 6.90 -18.80 12.04
CA ASP A 159 8.10 -19.54 11.63
C ASP A 159 8.84 -19.03 10.37
N TYR A 160 8.34 -17.99 9.69
CA TYR A 160 8.86 -17.58 8.37
C TYR A 160 9.42 -16.15 8.32
N THR A 161 10.28 -15.78 9.28
CA THR A 161 10.87 -14.43 9.35
C THR A 161 12.30 -14.31 8.81
N GLN A 162 12.90 -15.42 8.35
CA GLN A 162 14.28 -15.42 7.85
C GLN A 162 14.33 -15.56 6.33
N TRP A 163 15.02 -14.60 5.71
CA TRP A 163 15.43 -14.66 4.31
C TRP A 163 16.39 -15.85 4.08
N PRO A 164 16.33 -16.58 2.94
CA PRO A 164 15.37 -16.50 1.83
C PRO A 164 14.15 -17.43 1.98
N ASN A 165 14.00 -18.14 3.11
CA ASN A 165 13.05 -19.26 3.25
C ASN A 165 11.60 -18.84 3.56
N TYR A 166 11.17 -17.65 3.15
CA TYR A 166 9.80 -17.18 3.40
C TYR A 166 8.88 -17.49 2.23
N ASP A 167 7.59 -17.62 2.54
CA ASP A 167 6.56 -17.88 1.53
C ASP A 167 6.19 -16.59 0.77
N THR A 168 6.81 -16.39 -0.39
CA THR A 168 6.57 -15.24 -1.28
C THR A 168 5.13 -15.17 -1.77
N SER A 169 4.39 -16.29 -1.75
CA SER A 169 2.98 -16.35 -2.17
C SER A 169 2.03 -15.64 -1.19
N ARG A 170 2.53 -15.27 0.00
CA ARG A 170 1.77 -14.54 1.02
C ARG A 170 2.15 -13.07 1.12
N VAL A 171 3.19 -12.64 0.42
CA VAL A 171 3.65 -11.25 0.49
C VAL A 171 2.73 -10.38 -0.35
N ILE A 172 2.14 -9.38 0.31
CA ILE A 172 1.34 -8.33 -0.30
C ILE A 172 2.24 -7.23 -0.84
N ALA A 173 3.23 -6.79 -0.05
CA ALA A 173 4.12 -5.71 -0.42
C ALA A 173 5.45 -5.73 0.33
N PHE A 174 6.54 -5.36 -0.36
CA PHE A 174 7.79 -4.91 0.25
C PHE A 174 7.87 -3.39 0.20
N THR A 175 8.38 -2.76 1.26
CA THR A 175 8.56 -1.30 1.33
C THR A 175 10.04 -0.86 1.38
N LYS A 176 10.93 -1.85 1.50
CA LYS A 176 12.38 -1.71 1.35
C LYS A 176 12.94 -3.05 0.89
N LEU A 177 13.77 -3.02 -0.14
CA LEU A 177 14.51 -4.15 -0.67
C LEU A 177 15.80 -3.61 -1.25
N LEU A 178 16.92 -3.86 -0.56
CA LEU A 178 18.24 -3.33 -0.92
C LEU A 178 19.10 -4.33 -1.70
N GLU A 179 18.70 -5.61 -1.73
CA GLU A 179 19.45 -6.68 -2.36
C GLU A 179 18.51 -7.60 -3.14
N PRO A 180 18.34 -7.38 -4.46
CA PRO A 180 18.84 -6.22 -5.23
C PRO A 180 18.16 -4.90 -4.80
N PRO A 181 18.76 -3.72 -5.05
CA PRO A 181 18.24 -2.44 -4.58
C PRO A 181 17.03 -1.99 -5.39
N MET A 182 15.88 -2.58 -5.12
CA MET A 182 14.66 -2.38 -5.91
C MET A 182 13.76 -1.29 -5.36
N ILE A 183 13.83 -1.03 -4.05
CA ILE A 183 13.00 -0.01 -3.42
C ILE A 183 13.71 0.56 -2.20
N ALA A 184 13.85 1.89 -2.21
CA ALA A 184 14.47 2.67 -1.16
C ALA A 184 13.94 4.11 -1.20
N ILE A 185 12.68 4.30 -0.80
CA ILE A 185 12.05 5.63 -0.76
C ILE A 185 12.96 6.66 -0.06
N ASN A 186 13.18 7.82 -0.69
CA ASN A 186 14.14 8.83 -0.22
C ASN A 186 13.80 9.43 1.16
N ASP A 187 12.53 9.42 1.55
CA ASP A 187 12.11 9.94 2.85
C ASP A 187 12.40 9.00 4.02
N GLY A 188 12.89 7.78 3.72
CA GLY A 188 13.24 6.77 4.72
C GLY A 188 12.05 6.15 5.46
N ARG A 189 10.80 6.45 5.07
CA ARG A 189 9.57 6.03 5.78
C ARG A 189 9.12 4.60 5.44
N TRP A 190 10.05 3.72 5.13
CA TRP A 190 9.75 2.35 4.69
C TRP A 190 8.92 1.59 5.75
N ARG A 191 9.26 1.73 7.04
CA ARG A 191 8.56 1.03 8.13
C ARG A 191 7.15 1.57 8.29
N GLU A 192 7.03 2.89 8.29
CA GLU A 192 5.77 3.62 8.43
C GLU A 192 4.84 3.30 7.26
N ASN A 193 5.36 3.20 6.04
CA ASN A 193 4.61 2.78 4.87
C ASN A 193 4.08 1.35 5.03
N ALA A 194 4.90 0.41 5.51
CA ALA A 194 4.44 -0.97 5.72
C ALA A 194 3.37 -1.06 6.80
N ILE A 195 3.52 -0.33 7.90
CA ILE A 195 2.51 -0.23 8.97
C ILE A 195 1.21 0.37 8.43
N PHE A 196 1.29 1.48 7.68
CA PHE A 196 0.13 2.10 7.06
C PHE A 196 -0.58 1.14 6.11
N ILE A 197 0.14 0.52 5.18
CA ILE A 197 -0.41 -0.43 4.20
C ILE A 197 -1.09 -1.61 4.90
N ALA A 198 -0.46 -2.19 5.93
CA ALA A 198 -1.06 -3.30 6.67
C ALA A 198 -2.37 -2.91 7.35
N ASN A 199 -2.44 -1.74 7.98
CA ASN A 199 -3.64 -1.27 8.68
C ASN A 199 -4.72 -0.72 7.73
N ALA A 200 -4.34 -0.22 6.56
CA ALA A 200 -5.28 0.29 5.56
C ALA A 200 -6.36 -0.74 5.20
N ARG A 201 -6.03 -2.04 5.22
CA ARG A 201 -6.98 -3.11 4.92
C ARG A 201 -8.13 -3.23 5.94
N GLN A 202 -7.94 -2.74 7.17
CA GLN A 202 -8.96 -2.67 8.21
C GLN A 202 -9.56 -1.26 8.33
N ASP A 203 -8.71 -0.25 8.29
CA ASP A 203 -9.09 1.16 8.49
C ASP A 203 -10.09 1.62 7.42
N LEU A 204 -9.82 1.29 6.16
CA LEU A 204 -10.55 1.82 5.01
C LEU A 204 -11.99 1.26 4.91
N PRO A 205 -12.26 -0.06 5.04
CA PRO A 205 -13.63 -0.57 5.13
C PRO A 205 -14.40 -0.05 6.35
N MET A 206 -13.74 0.08 7.51
CA MET A 206 -14.36 0.58 8.74
C MET A 206 -14.81 2.03 8.58
N LEU A 207 -13.92 2.90 8.07
CA LEU A 207 -14.23 4.31 7.81
C LEU A 207 -15.32 4.43 6.73
N LEU A 208 -15.24 3.65 5.66
CA LEU A 208 -16.26 3.63 4.61
C LEU A 208 -17.65 3.28 5.15
N GLN A 209 -17.73 2.25 6.00
CA GLN A 209 -18.98 1.83 6.62
C GLN A 209 -19.54 2.92 7.55
N GLU A 210 -18.68 3.58 8.32
CA GLU A 210 -19.10 4.68 9.20
C GLU A 210 -19.64 5.86 8.39
N VAL A 211 -18.95 6.28 7.32
CA VAL A 211 -19.44 7.35 6.42
C VAL A 211 -20.79 6.97 5.80
N LYS A 212 -20.95 5.74 5.32
CA LYS A 212 -22.24 5.25 4.79
C LYS A 212 -23.34 5.29 5.86
N SER A 213 -23.04 4.88 7.10
CA SER A 213 -24.00 4.89 8.21
C SER A 213 -24.41 6.29 8.65
N LEU A 214 -23.50 7.26 8.63
CA LEU A 214 -23.78 8.65 9.04
C LEU A 214 -24.63 9.42 8.01
N ARG A 215 -24.74 8.88 6.79
CA ARG A 215 -25.50 9.47 5.68
C ARG A 215 -26.87 8.82 5.45
N ALA A 216 -27.12 7.65 6.05
CA ALA A 216 -28.38 6.93 5.97
C ALA A 216 -29.43 7.54 6.92
#